data_AF-A0A1H8D1T0-F1
#
_entry.id   AF-A0A1H8D1T0-F1
#
_cell.length_a   1.000
_cell.length_b   1.000
_cell.length_c   1.000
_cell.angle_alpha   90.00
_cell.angle_beta   90.00
_cell.angle_gamma   90.00
#
_symmetry.space_group_name_H-M   'P 1'
#
loop_
_entity.id
_entity.type
_entity.pdbx_description
1 polymer ?
#
loop_
_entity_poly.entity_id
_entity_poly.type
_entity_poly.pdbx_seq_one_letter_code
_entity_poly.pdbx_strand_id
1 'polypeptide(L)'
;MTDSTPAATGARTAGSTTRAQFDALIDAHRVIPVIRELFADGETPVGIYRKLANGLPGSFLLESAEQGGIWSRFSFVGVSSFGVLTQEGDDTRWIDYGLSADRALGSAATLRPLDALAFLFDRWQTPRLPEHPPLTGGLVGFIGWEAIRQIERLPHQPPADYDVPGQSFSFVADLVVLDHKYGTVQLISNVLGDGTDTPDELWADACARLDSLQKRLAAPAEAWLAEVDLQAPSAPSNRTTRDDFLAAVNVGKQHIIDGDVFQVVISQRFDHVCTAHPIDVYRVLRSLNPSPYMYLLSLETPGGDPYWIVGSSPEALVKVQDQRVFTHPIAGSKPRGGTPDADADYAIELAEDPKERAEHLMLVDLARNDLLKVCAAGSVEVTEFMRIERFSHIMHLVSSVEGNLVPGKTAIDVFRATFPAGTLSGAPKPRALEIIDALEPTQRGVYGGVVGYFGFAGDADLAIAIRTATIKDGIARVQAGGGVVTDSDPASEYQESQNKAAAPLRAVAVANAMRRVY
;
A
#
# COMPACT_ATOMS: atom_id res chain seq x y z
N MET A 1 -17.79 32.79 -29.04
CA MET A 1 -18.60 32.21 -27.96
C MET A 1 -17.67 31.35 -27.15
N THR A 2 -17.17 31.92 -26.06
CA THR A 2 -16.21 31.33 -25.14
C THR A 2 -17.00 30.48 -24.14
N ASP A 3 -16.91 29.17 -24.28
CA ASP A 3 -17.52 28.25 -23.31
C ASP A 3 -16.50 28.01 -22.20
N SER A 4 -16.75 28.68 -21.07
CA SER A 4 -15.95 28.58 -19.86
C SER A 4 -16.36 27.33 -19.09
N THR A 5 -15.53 26.30 -19.11
CA THR A 5 -15.60 25.18 -18.18
C THR A 5 -15.55 25.73 -16.74
N PRO A 6 -16.48 25.39 -15.84
CA PRO A 6 -16.38 25.84 -14.46
C PRO A 6 -15.21 25.10 -13.80
N ALA A 7 -14.26 25.86 -13.27
CA ALA A 7 -13.29 25.35 -12.33
C ALA A 7 -14.03 24.68 -11.17
N ALA A 8 -13.68 23.43 -10.86
CA ALA A 8 -14.18 22.71 -9.71
C ALA A 8 -13.93 23.56 -8.46
N THR A 9 -15.00 24.15 -7.93
CA THR A 9 -14.99 24.91 -6.69
C THR A 9 -14.47 24.00 -5.57
N GLY A 10 -13.40 24.41 -4.91
CA GLY A 10 -12.83 23.73 -3.74
C GLY A 10 -13.82 23.72 -2.59
N ALA A 11 -14.74 22.76 -2.60
CA ALA A 11 -15.68 22.53 -1.52
C ALA A 11 -14.91 22.19 -0.24
N ARG A 12 -15.25 22.93 0.82
CA ARG A 12 -14.85 22.63 2.19
C ARG A 12 -15.35 21.21 2.51
N THR A 13 -14.53 20.38 3.13
CA THR A 13 -15.00 19.08 3.62
C THR A 13 -16.23 19.30 4.50
N ALA A 14 -17.28 18.50 4.30
CA ALA A 14 -18.49 18.62 5.08
C ALA A 14 -18.13 18.51 6.59
N GLY A 15 -18.63 19.47 7.38
CA GLY A 15 -18.32 19.58 8.81
C GLY A 15 -18.87 18.40 9.62
N SER A 16 -18.83 18.52 10.95
CA SER A 16 -19.28 17.47 11.86
C SER A 16 -20.69 16.96 11.54
N THR A 17 -20.86 15.64 11.54
CA THR A 17 -22.14 14.98 11.29
C THR A 17 -23.16 15.39 12.35
N THR A 18 -24.35 15.77 11.93
CA THR A 18 -25.50 16.04 12.81
C THR A 18 -26.38 14.81 12.96
N ARG A 19 -27.16 14.75 14.03
CA ARG A 19 -28.11 13.65 14.25
C ARG A 19 -29.07 13.46 13.07
N ALA A 20 -29.60 14.55 12.52
CA ALA A 20 -30.51 14.49 11.38
C ALA A 20 -29.85 13.92 10.11
N GLN A 21 -28.56 14.25 9.86
CA GLN A 21 -27.82 13.64 8.75
C GLN A 21 -27.60 12.15 8.99
N PHE A 22 -27.25 11.75 10.21
CA PHE A 22 -27.11 10.34 10.57
C PHE A 22 -28.40 9.54 10.36
N ASP A 23 -29.52 10.05 10.87
CA ASP A 23 -30.83 9.40 10.71
C ASP A 23 -31.22 9.27 9.23
N ALA A 24 -30.80 10.20 8.36
CA ALA A 24 -31.04 10.12 6.92
C ALA A 24 -30.19 9.05 6.20
N LEU A 25 -29.10 8.58 6.81
CA LEU A 25 -28.20 7.59 6.22
C LEU A 25 -28.52 6.16 6.65
N ILE A 26 -29.18 5.98 7.80
CA ILE A 26 -29.30 4.70 8.50
C ILE A 26 -29.92 3.57 7.65
N ASP A 27 -30.91 3.89 6.82
CA ASP A 27 -31.62 2.90 5.99
C ASP A 27 -30.88 2.54 4.70
N ALA A 28 -29.94 3.39 4.26
CA ALA A 28 -29.27 3.26 2.95
C ALA A 28 -27.79 2.85 3.04
N HIS A 29 -27.21 2.84 4.24
CA HIS A 29 -25.77 2.66 4.45
C HIS A 29 -25.50 1.54 5.45
N ARG A 30 -24.70 0.56 5.04
CA ARG A 30 -24.25 -0.53 5.93
C ARG A 30 -23.15 -0.07 6.89
N VAL A 31 -22.31 0.85 6.43
CA VAL A 31 -21.28 1.50 7.24
C VAL A 31 -21.51 3.01 7.13
N ILE A 32 -21.67 3.66 8.28
CA ILE A 32 -21.97 5.10 8.37
C ILE A 32 -20.85 5.77 9.16
N PRO A 33 -20.07 6.67 8.54
CA PRO A 33 -19.08 7.46 9.28
C PRO A 33 -19.79 8.58 10.04
N VAL A 34 -19.66 8.59 11.37
CA VAL A 34 -20.03 9.74 12.20
C VAL A 34 -18.77 10.56 12.43
N ILE A 35 -18.79 11.82 11.97
CA ILE A 35 -17.61 12.64 11.80
C ILE A 35 -17.64 13.83 12.76
N ARG A 36 -16.49 14.15 13.35
CA ARG A 36 -16.22 15.39 14.06
C ARG A 36 -14.99 16.07 13.48
N GLU A 37 -15.17 17.25 12.91
CA GLU A 37 -14.06 18.04 12.38
C GLU A 37 -13.52 19.02 13.43
N LEU A 38 -12.20 19.06 13.57
CA LEU A 38 -11.49 19.93 14.52
C LEU A 38 -10.33 20.63 13.79
N PHE A 39 -10.01 21.85 14.22
CA PHE A 39 -8.75 22.50 13.85
C PHE A 39 -7.61 21.94 14.72
N ALA A 40 -6.53 21.49 14.11
CA ALA A 40 -5.43 20.79 14.78
C ALA A 40 -4.09 21.03 14.08
N ASP A 41 -3.74 22.31 13.87
CA ASP A 41 -2.50 22.77 13.23
C ASP A 41 -1.21 22.36 13.97
N GLY A 42 -1.30 22.05 15.27
CA GLY A 42 -0.17 21.56 16.07
C GLY A 42 0.05 20.04 16.02
N GLU A 43 -0.82 19.28 15.37
CA GLU A 43 -0.71 17.81 15.29
C GLU A 43 0.00 17.36 14.03
N THR A 44 0.65 16.18 14.11
CA THR A 44 1.26 15.51 12.96
C THR A 44 0.72 14.09 12.85
N PRO A 45 0.69 13.46 11.65
CA PRO A 45 0.17 12.10 11.50
C PRO A 45 0.83 11.09 12.46
N VAL A 46 2.16 11.17 12.60
CA VAL A 46 2.94 10.35 13.54
C VAL A 46 2.57 10.65 15.00
N GLY A 47 2.35 11.93 15.34
CA GLY A 47 1.91 12.34 16.68
C GLY A 47 0.55 11.77 17.03
N ILE A 48 -0.42 11.87 16.10
CA ILE A 48 -1.77 11.32 16.27
C ILE A 48 -1.71 9.79 16.41
N TYR A 49 -0.97 9.10 15.55
CA TYR A 49 -0.82 7.64 15.66
C TYR A 49 -0.26 7.24 17.03
N ARG A 50 0.74 7.97 17.56
CA ARG A 50 1.30 7.68 18.91
C ARG A 50 0.33 7.96 20.05
N LYS A 51 -0.50 9.00 19.94
CA LYS A 51 -1.50 9.34 20.97
C LYS A 51 -2.67 8.35 20.98
N LEU A 52 -3.11 7.90 19.81
CA LEU A 52 -4.39 7.21 19.65
C LEU A 52 -4.25 5.71 19.35
N ALA A 53 -3.28 5.30 18.54
CA ALA A 53 -3.12 3.91 18.12
C ALA A 53 -2.00 3.20 18.86
N ASN A 54 -0.80 3.80 18.86
CA ASN A 54 0.41 3.33 19.54
C ASN A 54 0.72 1.83 19.36
N GLY A 55 0.51 1.28 18.17
CA GLY A 55 0.81 -0.13 17.89
C GLY A 55 -0.25 -1.13 18.38
N LEU A 56 -1.45 -0.67 18.74
CA LEU A 56 -2.58 -1.57 18.96
C LEU A 56 -2.81 -2.46 17.72
N PRO A 57 -3.11 -3.75 17.89
CA PRO A 57 -3.44 -4.63 16.77
C PRO A 57 -4.58 -4.08 15.91
N GLY A 58 -4.46 -4.19 14.60
CA GLY A 58 -5.40 -3.64 13.62
C GLY A 58 -5.23 -2.14 13.33
N SER A 59 -4.34 -1.43 14.02
CA SER A 59 -4.07 -0.01 13.76
C SER A 59 -3.10 0.23 12.60
N PHE A 60 -3.17 1.42 12.01
CA PHE A 60 -2.29 1.79 10.90
C PHE A 60 -2.05 3.30 10.80
N LEU A 61 -1.00 3.65 10.05
CA LEU A 61 -0.72 5.00 9.57
C LEU A 61 -0.43 4.92 8.07
N LEU A 62 -1.19 5.67 7.27
CA LEU A 62 -0.95 5.87 5.84
C LEU A 62 -0.66 7.35 5.59
N GLU A 63 0.49 7.65 5.03
CA GLU A 63 0.83 8.99 4.54
C GLU A 63 1.20 8.89 3.06
N SER A 64 1.06 9.99 2.33
CA SER A 64 1.49 10.07 0.95
C SER A 64 2.28 11.36 0.78
N ALA A 65 3.53 11.23 0.32
CA ALA A 65 4.37 12.36 -0.08
C ALA A 65 4.38 12.45 -1.60
N GLU A 66 3.83 13.55 -2.11
CA GLU A 66 3.98 13.96 -3.50
C GLU A 66 5.45 14.32 -3.79
N GLN A 67 5.73 14.54 -5.08
CA GLN A 67 7.05 14.85 -5.61
C GLN A 67 7.76 15.97 -4.82
N GLY A 68 9.06 15.79 -4.59
CA GLY A 68 9.87 16.76 -3.82
C GLY A 68 9.72 16.68 -2.31
N GLY A 69 8.99 15.67 -1.79
CA GLY A 69 8.77 15.48 -0.36
C GLY A 69 7.65 16.35 0.21
N ILE A 70 6.82 16.93 -0.65
CA ILE A 70 5.62 17.67 -0.26
C ILE A 70 4.56 16.65 0.12
N TRP A 71 4.06 16.68 1.35
CA TRP A 71 2.99 15.78 1.76
C TRP A 71 1.72 16.08 0.96
N SER A 72 1.11 15.02 0.41
CA SER A 72 -0.21 15.09 -0.22
C SER A 72 -1.24 15.63 0.77
N ARG A 73 -2.42 16.00 0.29
CA ARG A 73 -3.44 16.64 1.12
C ARG A 73 -3.83 15.82 2.37
N PHE A 74 -3.86 14.49 2.29
CA PHE A 74 -4.42 13.67 3.36
C PHE A 74 -3.42 12.69 3.99
N SER A 75 -3.62 12.42 5.27
CA SER A 75 -3.02 11.27 5.95
C SER A 75 -4.06 10.58 6.81
N PHE A 76 -3.96 9.25 6.92
CA PHE A 76 -4.97 8.41 7.53
C PHE A 76 -4.38 7.65 8.71
N VAL A 77 -4.98 7.77 9.88
CA VAL A 77 -4.58 7.06 11.10
C VAL A 77 -5.73 6.17 11.55
N GLY A 78 -5.60 4.87 11.35
CA GLY A 78 -6.52 3.87 11.91
C GLY A 78 -6.25 3.69 13.39
N VAL A 79 -7.23 4.03 14.23
CA VAL A 79 -7.11 4.00 15.70
C VAL A 79 -7.57 2.66 16.26
N SER A 80 -8.66 2.13 15.70
CA SER A 80 -9.25 0.85 16.10
C SER A 80 -9.93 0.18 14.91
N SER A 81 -10.11 -1.13 14.99
CA SER A 81 -10.88 -1.92 14.04
C SER A 81 -11.94 -2.75 14.76
N PHE A 82 -13.02 -3.07 14.06
CA PHE A 82 -14.04 -4.02 14.51
C PHE A 82 -13.48 -5.46 14.59
N GLY A 83 -12.48 -5.72 13.75
CA GLY A 83 -11.71 -6.95 13.72
C GLY A 83 -10.78 -6.95 12.51
N VAL A 84 -10.06 -8.05 12.31
CA VAL A 84 -9.10 -8.23 11.22
C VAL A 84 -9.44 -9.51 10.47
N LEU A 85 -9.68 -9.39 9.16
CA LEU A 85 -9.73 -10.52 8.25
C LEU A 85 -8.29 -10.94 7.93
N THR A 86 -7.92 -12.17 8.24
CA THR A 86 -6.57 -12.71 8.02
C THR A 86 -6.65 -14.15 7.54
N GLN A 87 -5.53 -14.88 7.51
CA GLN A 87 -5.50 -16.28 7.12
C GLN A 87 -4.44 -17.08 7.90
N GLU A 88 -4.64 -18.39 7.94
CA GLU A 88 -3.67 -19.38 8.43
C GLU A 88 -3.51 -20.44 7.34
N GLY A 89 -2.36 -20.45 6.65
CA GLY A 89 -2.25 -21.16 5.37
C GLY A 89 -3.27 -20.64 4.36
N ASP A 90 -4.11 -21.54 3.83
CA ASP A 90 -5.21 -21.21 2.90
C ASP A 90 -6.55 -20.99 3.61
N ASP A 91 -6.61 -21.15 4.94
CA ASP A 91 -7.84 -21.00 5.71
C ASP A 91 -8.08 -19.54 6.09
N THR A 92 -9.28 -19.04 5.82
CA THR A 92 -9.73 -17.72 6.26
C THR A 92 -9.88 -17.68 7.79
N ARG A 93 -9.41 -16.60 8.41
CA ARG A 93 -9.52 -16.34 9.85
C ARG A 93 -10.06 -14.94 10.10
N TRP A 94 -10.80 -14.77 11.19
CA TRP A 94 -11.28 -13.48 11.68
C TRP A 94 -10.83 -13.29 13.12
N ILE A 95 -10.08 -12.22 13.36
CA ILE A 95 -9.69 -11.81 14.71
C ILE A 95 -10.70 -10.76 15.17
N ASP A 96 -11.44 -11.08 16.22
CA ASP A 96 -12.56 -10.29 16.72
C ASP A 96 -12.10 -9.22 17.73
N TYR A 97 -12.36 -7.94 17.43
CA TYR A 97 -12.12 -6.80 18.32
C TYR A 97 -13.43 -6.06 18.71
N GLY A 98 -14.57 -6.75 18.65
CA GLY A 98 -15.89 -6.20 18.94
C GLY A 98 -16.95 -6.54 17.88
N LEU A 99 -16.59 -7.28 16.85
CA LEU A 99 -17.49 -7.76 15.80
C LEU A 99 -17.22 -9.25 15.57
N SER A 100 -18.20 -10.10 15.91
CA SER A 100 -18.03 -11.56 15.75
C SER A 100 -17.82 -11.95 14.29
N ALA A 101 -17.13 -13.08 14.08
CA ALA A 101 -16.90 -13.64 12.75
C ALA A 101 -18.22 -13.87 12.00
N ASP A 102 -19.27 -14.34 12.68
CA ASP A 102 -20.60 -14.54 12.07
C ASP A 102 -21.23 -13.22 11.60
N ARG A 103 -21.09 -12.14 12.37
CA ARG A 103 -21.63 -10.82 11.99
C ARG A 103 -20.80 -10.19 10.87
N ALA A 104 -19.47 -10.33 10.93
CA ALA A 104 -18.52 -9.79 9.95
C ALA A 104 -18.60 -10.53 8.60
N LEU A 105 -18.44 -11.85 8.63
CA LEU A 105 -18.23 -12.71 7.45
C LEU A 105 -19.42 -13.62 7.14
N GLY A 106 -20.31 -13.90 8.09
CA GLY A 106 -21.39 -14.87 7.90
C GLY A 106 -20.85 -16.21 7.36
N SER A 107 -21.39 -16.68 6.24
CA SER A 107 -20.94 -17.93 5.61
C SER A 107 -19.58 -17.85 4.92
N ALA A 108 -18.94 -16.68 4.84
CA ALA A 108 -17.67 -16.50 4.15
C ALA A 108 -16.45 -17.01 4.93
N ALA A 109 -16.61 -17.42 6.19
CA ALA A 109 -15.53 -17.98 7.00
C ALA A 109 -14.90 -19.25 6.40
N THR A 110 -15.60 -19.94 5.51
CA THR A 110 -15.12 -21.15 4.81
C THR A 110 -14.61 -20.88 3.39
N LEU A 111 -14.68 -19.63 2.91
CA LEU A 111 -14.16 -19.25 1.61
C LEU A 111 -12.64 -19.12 1.65
N ARG A 112 -12.01 -19.18 0.47
CA ARG A 112 -10.59 -18.85 0.32
C ARG A 112 -10.35 -17.37 0.65
N PRO A 113 -9.14 -16.97 1.07
CA PRO A 113 -8.89 -15.65 1.63
C PRO A 113 -9.29 -14.47 0.73
N LEU A 114 -9.03 -14.52 -0.58
CA LEU A 114 -9.44 -13.45 -1.51
C LEU A 114 -10.96 -13.43 -1.75
N ASP A 115 -11.62 -14.58 -1.65
CA ASP A 115 -13.07 -14.70 -1.81
C ASP A 115 -13.79 -14.23 -0.52
N ALA A 116 -13.20 -14.49 0.65
CA ALA A 116 -13.65 -13.94 1.91
C ALA A 116 -13.50 -12.41 1.97
N LEU A 117 -12.39 -11.86 1.45
CA LEU A 117 -12.19 -10.42 1.31
C LEU A 117 -13.26 -9.79 0.41
N ALA A 118 -13.53 -10.40 -0.75
CA ALA A 118 -14.58 -9.94 -1.66
C ALA A 118 -15.96 -9.96 -1.01
N PHE A 119 -16.29 -11.02 -0.27
CA PHE A 119 -17.56 -11.13 0.45
C PHE A 119 -17.69 -10.07 1.55
N LEU A 120 -16.63 -9.88 2.36
CA LEU A 120 -16.62 -8.87 3.41
C LEU A 120 -16.80 -7.47 2.81
N PHE A 121 -16.11 -7.17 1.71
CA PHE A 121 -16.26 -5.90 1.01
C PHE A 121 -17.70 -5.67 0.50
N ASP A 122 -18.28 -6.65 -0.20
CA ASP A 122 -19.63 -6.56 -0.77
C ASP A 122 -20.70 -6.40 0.32
N ARG A 123 -20.60 -7.18 1.40
CA ARG A 123 -21.54 -7.15 2.53
C ARG A 123 -21.63 -5.77 3.19
N TRP A 124 -20.50 -5.08 3.30
CA TRP A 124 -20.38 -3.82 4.04
C TRP A 124 -20.26 -2.59 3.13
N GLN A 125 -20.36 -2.78 1.81
CA GLN A 125 -20.33 -1.68 0.85
C GLN A 125 -21.47 -0.68 1.14
N THR A 126 -21.17 0.59 0.92
CA THR A 126 -22.05 1.71 1.28
C THR A 126 -22.02 2.78 0.19
N PRO A 127 -23.12 3.53 -0.04
CA PRO A 127 -23.08 4.65 -0.98
C PRO A 127 -22.03 5.69 -0.60
N ARG A 128 -21.47 6.38 -1.60
CA ARG A 128 -20.51 7.47 -1.39
C ARG A 128 -21.20 8.66 -0.72
N LEU A 129 -20.56 9.18 0.33
CA LEU A 129 -20.88 10.49 0.87
C LEU A 129 -20.08 11.57 0.12
N PRO A 130 -20.74 12.55 -0.53
CA PRO A 130 -20.04 13.65 -1.21
C PRO A 130 -19.17 14.46 -0.25
N GLU A 131 -18.15 15.13 -0.78
CA GLU A 131 -17.33 16.12 -0.05
C GLU A 131 -16.51 15.57 1.15
N HIS A 132 -16.38 14.25 1.28
CA HIS A 132 -15.50 13.61 2.25
C HIS A 132 -14.18 13.13 1.62
N PRO A 133 -13.14 12.89 2.42
CA PRO A 133 -11.91 12.28 1.95
C PRO A 133 -12.14 10.91 1.29
N PRO A 134 -11.22 10.42 0.44
CA PRO A 134 -11.36 9.14 -0.25
C PRO A 134 -11.58 7.93 0.67
N LEU A 135 -11.07 8.00 1.90
CA LEU A 135 -11.23 6.96 2.91
C LEU A 135 -11.87 7.55 4.18
N THR A 136 -13.12 7.16 4.44
CA THR A 136 -13.87 7.42 5.69
C THR A 136 -14.14 6.15 6.50
N GLY A 137 -14.09 5.00 5.83
CA GLY A 137 -14.24 3.67 6.39
C GLY A 137 -13.94 2.64 5.31
N GLY A 138 -13.50 1.45 5.71
CA GLY A 138 -13.06 0.45 4.75
C GLY A 138 -12.30 -0.70 5.38
N LEU A 139 -11.64 -1.45 4.50
CA LEU A 139 -10.68 -2.49 4.83
C LEU A 139 -9.28 -1.96 4.54
N VAL A 140 -8.41 -1.90 5.54
CA VAL A 140 -7.03 -1.39 5.39
C VAL A 140 -6.04 -2.48 5.78
N GLY A 141 -5.04 -2.73 4.94
CA GLY A 141 -4.23 -3.91 5.11
C GLY A 141 -3.27 -4.22 3.98
N PHE A 142 -2.95 -5.49 3.84
CA PHE A 142 -2.06 -5.99 2.81
C PHE A 142 -2.53 -7.32 2.22
N ILE A 143 -2.09 -7.59 1.00
CA ILE A 143 -2.18 -8.90 0.33
C ILE A 143 -0.76 -9.28 -0.10
N GLY A 144 -0.26 -10.41 0.38
CA GLY A 144 1.04 -10.94 0.02
C GLY A 144 1.07 -11.54 -1.38
N TRP A 145 2.28 -11.80 -1.87
CA TRP A 145 2.57 -12.36 -3.19
C TRP A 145 1.81 -13.65 -3.47
N GLU A 146 1.77 -14.55 -2.49
CA GLU A 146 1.24 -15.91 -2.60
C GLU A 146 -0.27 -15.93 -2.89
N ALA A 147 -0.97 -14.81 -2.70
CA ALA A 147 -2.35 -14.64 -3.15
C ALA A 147 -2.51 -14.86 -4.66
N ILE A 148 -1.44 -14.72 -5.46
CA ILE A 148 -1.46 -15.03 -6.90
C ILE A 148 -1.88 -16.47 -7.18
N ARG A 149 -1.65 -17.42 -6.26
CA ARG A 149 -2.07 -18.82 -6.40
C ARG A 149 -3.60 -19.01 -6.33
N GLN A 150 -4.32 -18.01 -5.84
CA GLN A 150 -5.79 -18.00 -5.87
C GLN A 150 -6.35 -17.49 -7.21
N ILE A 151 -5.51 -16.88 -8.05
CA ILE A 151 -5.84 -16.25 -9.34
C ILE A 151 -5.27 -17.07 -10.51
N GLU A 152 -4.00 -17.46 -10.42
CA GLU A 152 -3.23 -18.20 -11.42
C GLU A 152 -2.87 -19.60 -10.94
N ARG A 153 -2.69 -20.53 -11.88
CA ARG A 153 -2.30 -21.91 -11.57
C ARG A 153 -0.79 -22.04 -11.47
N LEU A 154 -0.26 -21.99 -10.26
CA LEU A 154 1.17 -22.18 -9.97
C LEU A 154 1.38 -23.37 -9.02
N PRO A 155 1.65 -24.59 -9.53
CA PRO A 155 1.68 -25.81 -8.73
C PRO A 155 2.98 -26.00 -7.92
N HIS A 156 4.06 -25.30 -8.25
CA HIS A 156 5.38 -25.48 -7.63
C HIS A 156 5.65 -24.39 -6.60
N GLN A 157 4.95 -24.44 -5.47
CA GLN A 157 5.11 -23.44 -4.41
C GLN A 157 6.46 -23.56 -3.70
N PRO A 158 7.29 -22.50 -3.66
CA PRO A 158 8.47 -22.47 -2.82
C PRO A 158 8.11 -22.62 -1.34
N PRO A 159 9.01 -23.12 -0.48
CA PRO A 159 8.73 -23.21 0.95
C PRO A 159 8.57 -21.82 1.59
N ALA A 160 7.69 -21.72 2.59
CA ALA A 160 7.68 -20.60 3.52
C ALA A 160 8.77 -20.84 4.58
N ASP A 161 9.68 -19.89 4.77
CA ASP A 161 10.73 -19.98 5.80
C ASP A 161 10.51 -19.04 7.00
N TYR A 162 9.41 -18.30 7.00
CA TYR A 162 8.91 -17.57 8.16
C TYR A 162 7.38 -17.52 8.14
N ASP A 163 6.77 -17.46 9.33
CA ASP A 163 5.32 -17.41 9.48
C ASP A 163 4.83 -15.96 9.45
N VAL A 164 4.16 -15.59 8.35
CA VAL A 164 3.38 -14.37 8.22
C VAL A 164 2.10 -14.70 7.47
N PRO A 165 0.92 -14.20 7.91
CA PRO A 165 -0.31 -14.38 7.14
C PRO A 165 -0.16 -13.86 5.70
N GLY A 166 -0.75 -14.56 4.73
CA GLY A 166 -0.72 -14.13 3.32
C GLY A 166 -1.61 -12.92 3.01
N GLN A 167 -2.53 -12.56 3.91
CA GLN A 167 -3.26 -11.30 3.86
C GLN A 167 -3.66 -10.88 5.28
N SER A 168 -3.86 -9.59 5.52
CA SER A 168 -4.60 -9.10 6.68
C SER A 168 -5.22 -7.74 6.41
N PHE A 169 -6.51 -7.59 6.71
CA PHE A 169 -7.26 -6.35 6.54
C PHE A 169 -8.05 -6.00 7.81
N SER A 170 -7.72 -4.85 8.39
CA SER A 170 -8.48 -4.22 9.46
C SER A 170 -9.80 -3.67 8.92
N PHE A 171 -10.92 -4.12 9.47
CA PHE A 171 -12.21 -3.47 9.27
C PHE A 171 -12.28 -2.25 10.19
N VAL A 172 -12.02 -1.07 9.62
CA VAL A 172 -11.82 0.18 10.37
C VAL A 172 -13.06 0.59 11.16
N ALA A 173 -12.90 0.74 12.48
CA ALA A 173 -13.94 1.24 13.37
C ALA A 173 -13.74 2.74 13.63
N ASP A 174 -12.57 3.14 14.12
CA ASP A 174 -12.24 4.55 14.34
C ASP A 174 -11.04 4.99 13.49
N LEU A 175 -11.18 6.13 12.82
CA LEU A 175 -10.22 6.68 11.87
C LEU A 175 -10.00 8.18 12.17
N VAL A 176 -8.77 8.64 12.03
CA VAL A 176 -8.45 10.07 12.00
C VAL A 176 -7.88 10.42 10.65
N VAL A 177 -8.51 11.38 9.97
CA VAL A 177 -8.04 11.91 8.68
C VAL A 177 -7.49 13.31 8.90
N LEU A 178 -6.20 13.52 8.63
CA LEU A 178 -5.58 14.83 8.66
C LEU A 178 -5.69 15.47 7.27
N ASP A 179 -6.19 16.71 7.20
CA ASP A 179 -6.17 17.54 5.99
C ASP A 179 -5.08 18.60 6.12
N HIS A 180 -3.93 18.32 5.51
CA HIS A 180 -2.74 19.18 5.54
C HIS A 180 -2.96 20.55 4.89
N LYS A 181 -3.95 20.66 3.99
CA LYS A 181 -4.26 21.92 3.31
C LYS A 181 -4.92 22.93 4.25
N TYR A 182 -5.78 22.45 5.16
CA TYR A 182 -6.55 23.31 6.06
C TYR A 182 -6.10 23.23 7.52
N GLY A 183 -5.16 22.34 7.86
CA GLY A 183 -4.72 22.12 9.23
C GLY A 183 -5.83 21.56 10.11
N THR A 184 -6.76 20.80 9.53
CA THR A 184 -7.89 20.19 10.24
C THR A 184 -7.71 18.69 10.35
N VAL A 185 -8.42 18.11 11.33
CA VAL A 185 -8.56 16.67 11.48
C VAL A 185 -10.03 16.30 11.52
N GLN A 186 -10.37 15.22 10.84
CA GLN A 186 -11.67 14.57 10.96
C GLN A 186 -11.50 13.34 11.85
N LEU A 187 -12.12 13.37 13.03
CA LEU A 187 -12.32 12.17 13.84
C LEU A 187 -13.53 11.45 13.29
N ILE A 188 -13.39 10.18 12.93
CA ILE A 188 -14.44 9.38 12.32
C ILE A 188 -14.65 8.13 13.16
N SER A 189 -15.87 7.94 13.66
CA SER A 189 -16.31 6.68 14.25
C SER A 189 -17.34 6.06 13.33
N ASN A 190 -16.98 4.96 12.69
CA ASN A 190 -17.87 4.19 11.85
C ASN A 190 -18.87 3.42 12.72
N VAL A 191 -20.13 3.39 12.30
CA VAL A 191 -21.17 2.53 12.86
C VAL A 191 -21.69 1.55 11.82
N LEU A 192 -22.24 0.44 12.28
CA LEU A 192 -22.73 -0.66 11.45
C LEU A 192 -24.26 -0.62 11.37
N GLY A 193 -24.79 -0.09 10.27
CA GLY A 193 -26.22 -0.02 9.95
C GLY A 193 -26.78 -1.35 9.44
N ASP A 194 -26.57 -2.44 10.18
CA ASP A 194 -27.03 -3.78 9.80
C ASP A 194 -28.36 -4.21 10.45
N GLY A 195 -28.95 -3.33 11.26
CA GLY A 195 -30.23 -3.54 11.94
C GLY A 195 -30.14 -4.30 13.26
N THR A 196 -28.91 -4.57 13.75
CA THR A 196 -28.70 -5.23 15.05
C THR A 196 -29.03 -4.31 16.22
N ASP A 197 -28.64 -3.04 16.12
CA ASP A 197 -28.76 -2.02 17.16
C ASP A 197 -29.70 -0.90 16.70
N THR A 198 -30.32 -0.17 17.64
CA THR A 198 -31.21 0.94 17.30
C THR A 198 -30.43 2.19 16.84
N PRO A 199 -31.03 3.07 16.02
CA PRO A 199 -30.37 4.32 15.61
C PRO A 199 -29.92 5.19 16.79
N ASP A 200 -30.68 5.21 17.89
CA ASP A 200 -30.32 5.94 19.10
C ASP A 200 -29.07 5.36 19.79
N GLU A 201 -28.97 4.04 19.89
CA GLU A 201 -27.80 3.36 20.46
C GLU A 201 -26.55 3.58 19.61
N LEU A 202 -26.67 3.41 18.28
CA LEU A 202 -25.58 3.62 17.34
C LEU A 202 -25.06 5.06 17.37
N TRP A 203 -25.96 6.04 17.40
CA TRP A 203 -25.60 7.46 17.48
C TRP A 203 -24.91 7.78 18.82
N ALA A 204 -25.46 7.29 19.93
CA ALA A 204 -24.91 7.53 21.26
C ALA A 204 -23.51 6.91 21.41
N ASP A 205 -23.31 5.68 20.93
CA ASP A 205 -22.01 5.00 20.91
C ASP A 205 -20.99 5.77 20.07
N ALA A 206 -21.34 6.15 18.84
CA ALA A 206 -20.45 6.93 17.98
C ALA A 206 -20.04 8.26 18.62
N CYS A 207 -20.99 8.98 19.22
CA CYS A 207 -20.70 10.23 19.93
C CYS A 207 -19.75 9.99 21.11
N ALA A 208 -19.96 8.93 21.90
CA ALA A 208 -19.10 8.58 23.02
C ALA A 208 -17.67 8.22 22.57
N ARG A 209 -17.52 7.47 21.47
CA ARG A 209 -16.22 7.17 20.86
C ARG A 209 -15.52 8.43 20.36
N LEU A 210 -16.23 9.33 19.68
CA LEU A 210 -15.69 10.62 19.24
C LEU A 210 -15.24 11.50 20.42
N ASP A 211 -16.00 11.54 21.51
CA ASP A 211 -15.62 12.26 22.74
C ASP A 211 -14.33 11.67 23.35
N SER A 212 -14.21 10.34 23.37
CA SER A 212 -13.01 9.64 23.82
C SER A 212 -11.80 9.95 22.94
N LEU A 213 -11.94 9.87 21.62
CA LEU A 213 -10.89 10.20 20.65
C LEU A 213 -10.42 11.64 20.81
N GLN A 214 -11.35 12.59 20.88
CA GLN A 214 -11.02 14.00 21.08
C GLN A 214 -10.29 14.23 22.40
N LYS A 215 -10.77 13.63 23.50
CA LYS A 215 -10.14 13.77 24.82
C LYS A 215 -8.71 13.23 24.82
N ARG A 216 -8.48 12.08 24.18
CA ARG A 216 -7.15 11.47 24.06
C ARG A 216 -6.23 12.27 23.15
N LEU A 217 -6.75 12.83 22.05
CA LEU A 217 -5.98 13.67 21.15
C LEU A 217 -5.55 14.99 21.81
N ALA A 218 -6.46 15.60 22.58
CA ALA A 218 -6.21 16.83 23.34
C ALA A 218 -5.28 16.64 24.55
N ALA A 219 -5.01 15.40 24.96
CA ALA A 219 -4.12 15.14 26.07
C ALA A 219 -2.67 15.55 25.73
N PRO A 220 -1.93 16.12 26.69
CA PRO A 220 -0.49 16.33 26.54
C PRO A 220 0.20 14.99 26.23
N ALA A 221 1.08 14.97 25.23
CA ALA A 221 1.91 13.82 24.92
C ALA A 221 3.37 14.12 25.25
N GLU A 222 4.11 13.06 25.59
CA GLU A 222 5.55 13.13 25.77
C GLU A 222 6.23 13.63 24.49
N ALA A 223 7.16 14.57 24.65
CA ALA A 223 8.02 15.02 23.57
C ALA A 223 8.85 13.84 23.06
N TRP A 224 8.70 13.51 21.78
CA TRP A 224 9.34 12.32 21.23
C TRP A 224 10.64 12.65 20.48
N LEU A 225 11.53 13.29 21.22
CA LEU A 225 12.85 13.72 20.75
C LEU A 225 13.86 12.58 20.84
N ALA A 226 14.74 12.49 19.85
CA ALA A 226 15.80 11.51 19.85
C ALA A 226 17.04 12.02 19.10
N GLU A 227 18.21 11.60 19.56
CA GLU A 227 19.44 11.66 18.78
C GLU A 227 19.45 10.50 17.79
N VAL A 228 19.83 10.81 16.55
CA VAL A 228 19.81 9.87 15.44
C VAL A 228 21.19 9.87 14.79
N ASP A 229 21.82 8.71 14.73
CA ASP A 229 23.01 8.50 13.90
C ASP A 229 22.57 7.97 12.52
N LEU A 230 22.47 8.86 11.54
CA LEU A 230 22.10 8.50 10.16
C LEU A 230 23.18 7.66 9.45
N GLN A 231 24.38 7.56 10.03
CA GLN A 231 25.50 6.77 9.52
C GLN A 231 25.65 5.43 10.25
N ALA A 232 24.68 5.06 11.11
CA ALA A 232 24.67 3.79 11.80
C ALA A 232 24.87 2.63 10.80
N PRO A 233 25.86 1.76 11.01
CA PRO A 233 26.18 0.70 10.06
C PRO A 233 25.02 -0.28 9.96
N SER A 234 24.57 -0.55 8.73
CA SER A 234 23.61 -1.61 8.46
C SER A 234 24.35 -2.89 8.11
N ALA A 235 24.04 -3.97 8.83
CA ALA A 235 24.69 -5.27 8.68
C ALA A 235 23.64 -6.40 8.61
N PRO A 236 22.80 -6.43 7.57
CA PRO A 236 21.84 -7.53 7.38
C PRO A 236 22.56 -8.83 7.01
N SER A 237 21.86 -9.94 7.20
CA SER A 237 22.25 -11.22 6.62
C SER A 237 21.55 -11.42 5.27
N ASN A 238 22.32 -11.79 4.24
CA ASN A 238 21.79 -12.13 2.92
C ASN A 238 21.26 -13.57 2.95
N ARG A 239 20.02 -13.78 2.50
CA ARG A 239 19.41 -15.12 2.45
C ARG A 239 19.76 -15.89 1.18
N THR A 240 20.10 -15.17 0.12
CA THR A 240 20.65 -15.72 -1.12
C THR A 240 22.13 -15.37 -1.18
N THR A 241 22.99 -16.33 -1.51
CA THR A 241 24.41 -16.01 -1.72
C THR A 241 24.55 -15.18 -2.99
N ARG A 242 25.65 -14.42 -3.08
CA ARG A 242 25.95 -13.65 -4.30
C ARG A 242 25.98 -14.57 -5.53
N ASP A 243 26.70 -15.67 -5.45
CA ASP A 243 26.87 -16.60 -6.58
C ASP A 243 25.54 -17.20 -7.02
N ASP A 244 24.66 -17.57 -6.08
CA ASP A 244 23.32 -18.09 -6.39
C ASP A 244 22.45 -17.02 -7.07
N PHE A 245 22.50 -15.77 -6.63
CA PHE A 245 21.77 -14.68 -7.27
C PHE A 245 22.26 -14.45 -8.70
N LEU A 246 23.58 -14.43 -8.92
CA LEU A 246 24.18 -14.28 -10.24
C LEU A 246 23.78 -15.45 -11.16
N ALA A 247 23.75 -16.67 -10.62
CA ALA A 247 23.28 -17.84 -11.34
C ALA A 247 21.79 -17.71 -11.74
N ALA A 248 20.94 -17.27 -10.81
CA ALA A 248 19.52 -17.04 -11.08
C ALA A 248 19.31 -16.00 -12.20
N VAL A 249 20.06 -14.88 -12.18
CA VAL A 249 20.03 -13.89 -13.27
C VAL A 249 20.41 -14.53 -14.61
N ASN A 250 21.48 -15.32 -14.65
CA ASN A 250 21.89 -16.00 -15.88
C ASN A 250 20.84 -16.99 -16.39
N VAL A 251 20.15 -17.72 -15.51
CA VAL A 251 19.04 -18.60 -15.91
C VAL A 251 17.85 -17.78 -16.42
N GLY A 252 17.50 -16.68 -15.76
CA GLY A 252 16.47 -15.75 -16.23
C GLY A 252 16.79 -15.20 -17.63
N LYS A 253 18.04 -14.83 -17.89
CA LYS A 253 18.52 -14.43 -19.22
C LYS A 253 18.37 -15.54 -20.26
N GLN A 254 18.68 -16.78 -19.88
CA GLN A 254 18.54 -17.92 -20.79
C GLN A 254 17.08 -18.10 -21.22
N HIS A 255 16.12 -18.00 -20.29
CA HIS A 255 14.69 -18.01 -20.63
C HIS A 255 14.31 -16.90 -21.63
N ILE A 256 14.92 -15.73 -21.53
CA ILE A 256 14.67 -14.63 -22.47
C ILE A 256 15.24 -14.94 -23.85
N ILE A 257 16.47 -15.47 -23.91
CA ILE A 257 17.12 -15.88 -25.18
C ILE A 257 16.32 -16.98 -25.88
N ASP A 258 15.78 -17.92 -25.09
CA ASP A 258 14.97 -19.04 -25.59
C ASP A 258 13.56 -18.60 -26.03
N GLY A 259 13.17 -17.36 -25.71
CA GLY A 259 11.89 -16.77 -26.11
C GLY A 259 10.72 -17.09 -25.16
N ASP A 260 11.00 -17.58 -23.94
CA ASP A 260 9.97 -17.88 -22.94
C ASP A 260 9.31 -16.61 -22.39
N VAL A 261 10.12 -15.58 -22.14
CA VAL A 261 9.71 -14.28 -21.58
C VAL A 261 10.52 -13.15 -22.21
N PHE A 262 9.96 -11.94 -22.23
CA PHE A 262 10.70 -10.71 -22.54
C PHE A 262 11.49 -10.20 -21.33
N GLN A 263 10.93 -10.40 -20.14
CA GLN A 263 11.50 -9.97 -18.87
C GLN A 263 11.02 -10.88 -17.74
N VAL A 264 11.87 -11.11 -16.74
CA VAL A 264 11.52 -11.73 -15.46
C VAL A 264 12.14 -10.95 -14.31
N VAL A 265 11.42 -10.78 -13.20
CA VAL A 265 11.88 -9.99 -12.06
C VAL A 265 12.35 -10.92 -10.95
N ILE A 266 13.66 -10.98 -10.73
CA ILE A 266 14.30 -11.85 -9.73
C ILE A 266 14.65 -11.01 -8.50
N SER A 267 14.42 -11.58 -7.31
CA SER A 267 14.65 -10.89 -6.04
C SER A 267 15.45 -11.71 -5.04
N GLN A 268 15.93 -11.03 -4.00
CA GLN A 268 16.60 -11.63 -2.85
C GLN A 268 16.22 -10.93 -1.56
N ARG A 269 16.30 -11.66 -0.44
CA ARG A 269 15.92 -11.18 0.89
C ARG A 269 17.12 -10.93 1.79
N PHE A 270 16.97 -9.89 2.60
CA PHE A 270 17.89 -9.41 3.61
C PHE A 270 17.19 -9.43 4.98
N ASP A 271 17.76 -10.15 5.94
CA ASP A 271 17.23 -10.24 7.30
C ASP A 271 18.11 -9.41 8.24
N HIS A 272 17.50 -8.45 8.95
CA HIS A 272 18.18 -7.54 9.87
C HIS A 272 17.56 -7.64 11.27
N VAL A 273 18.37 -7.77 12.31
CA VAL A 273 17.88 -7.71 13.69
C VAL A 273 17.23 -6.34 13.92
N CYS A 274 16.03 -6.35 14.49
CA CYS A 274 15.24 -5.16 14.79
C CYS A 274 14.92 -5.14 16.29
N THR A 275 15.63 -4.28 17.02
CA THR A 275 15.39 -4.02 18.45
C THR A 275 14.57 -2.76 18.68
N ALA A 276 14.47 -1.89 17.68
CA ALA A 276 13.64 -0.69 17.71
C ALA A 276 12.15 -1.02 17.62
N HIS A 277 11.32 -0.12 18.13
CA HIS A 277 9.89 -0.19 17.89
C HIS A 277 9.61 0.10 16.39
N PRO A 278 8.68 -0.61 15.73
CA PRO A 278 8.38 -0.45 14.30
C PRO A 278 8.02 0.97 13.88
N ILE A 279 7.42 1.76 14.78
CA ILE A 279 7.14 3.18 14.51
C ILE A 279 8.42 4.02 14.35
N ASP A 280 9.51 3.67 15.03
CA ASP A 280 10.77 4.38 14.88
C ASP A 280 11.44 4.01 13.56
N VAL A 281 11.31 2.75 13.11
CA VAL A 281 11.67 2.35 11.75
C VAL A 281 10.89 3.16 10.71
N TYR A 282 9.57 3.29 10.90
CA TYR A 282 8.72 4.13 10.03
C TYR A 282 9.17 5.59 10.01
N ARG A 283 9.43 6.19 11.18
CA ARG A 283 9.86 7.59 11.30
C ARG A 283 11.19 7.86 10.58
N VAL A 284 12.14 6.94 10.73
CA VAL A 284 13.43 7.06 10.03
C VAL A 284 13.22 6.87 8.53
N LEU A 285 12.45 5.87 8.10
CA LEU A 285 12.18 5.62 6.68
C LEU A 285 11.48 6.82 6.03
N ARG A 286 10.50 7.40 6.73
CA ARG A 286 9.80 8.65 6.36
C ARG A 286 10.74 9.82 6.14
N SER A 287 11.83 9.89 6.89
CA SER A 287 12.85 10.94 6.74
C SER A 287 13.88 10.63 5.65
N LEU A 288 14.25 9.36 5.47
CA LEU A 288 15.29 8.94 4.53
C LEU A 288 14.77 8.82 3.08
N ASN A 289 13.51 8.41 2.91
CA ASN A 289 12.93 8.10 1.61
C ASN A 289 11.40 8.36 1.59
N PRO A 290 10.96 9.62 1.74
CA PRO A 290 9.54 9.94 1.60
C PRO A 290 9.06 9.55 0.19
N SER A 291 7.94 8.84 0.12
CA SER A 291 7.40 8.29 -1.12
C SER A 291 5.88 8.52 -1.21
N PRO A 292 5.27 8.39 -2.40
CA PRO A 292 3.83 8.49 -2.60
C PRO A 292 3.01 7.55 -1.71
N TYR A 293 3.59 6.44 -1.25
CA TYR A 293 2.93 5.48 -0.37
C TYR A 293 3.79 5.14 0.85
N MET A 294 3.53 5.82 1.97
CA MET A 294 4.11 5.51 3.26
C MET A 294 3.09 4.76 4.10
N TYR A 295 3.50 3.64 4.70
CA TYR A 295 2.60 2.86 5.55
C TYR A 295 3.30 2.22 6.74
N LEU A 296 2.56 2.17 7.85
CA LEU A 296 2.83 1.37 9.03
C LEU A 296 1.54 0.61 9.37
N LEU A 297 1.58 -0.72 9.31
CA LEU A 297 0.50 -1.59 9.77
C LEU A 297 0.94 -2.30 11.05
N SER A 298 0.10 -2.30 12.07
CA SER A 298 0.29 -3.04 13.33
C SER A 298 -0.73 -4.15 13.40
N LEU A 299 -0.28 -5.40 13.32
CA LEU A 299 -1.14 -6.57 13.12
C LEU A 299 -0.74 -7.69 14.09
N GLU A 300 -1.59 -8.70 14.19
CA GLU A 300 -1.29 -9.92 14.93
C GLU A 300 -1.71 -11.17 14.13
N THR A 301 -1.01 -12.27 14.36
CA THR A 301 -1.38 -13.57 13.77
C THR A 301 -2.66 -14.10 14.43
N PRO A 302 -3.34 -15.10 13.85
CA PRO A 302 -4.42 -15.82 14.53
C PRO A 302 -4.02 -16.38 15.92
N GLY A 303 -2.73 -16.65 16.13
CA GLY A 303 -2.17 -17.09 17.41
C GLY A 303 -1.91 -15.97 18.42
N GLY A 304 -2.09 -14.69 18.03
CA GLY A 304 -1.85 -13.52 18.88
C GLY A 304 -0.41 -12.99 18.85
N ASP A 305 0.43 -13.46 17.93
CA ASP A 305 1.80 -12.95 17.81
C ASP A 305 1.81 -11.65 16.99
N PRO A 306 2.40 -10.56 17.51
CA PRO A 306 2.38 -9.29 16.81
C PRO A 306 3.40 -9.26 15.67
N TYR A 307 3.03 -8.58 14.58
CA TYR A 307 3.92 -8.29 13.46
C TYR A 307 3.56 -6.97 12.80
N TRP A 308 4.50 -6.42 12.04
CA TRP A 308 4.36 -5.10 11.43
C TRP A 308 4.81 -5.08 9.98
N ILE A 309 4.18 -4.21 9.21
CA ILE A 309 4.57 -3.91 7.83
C ILE A 309 4.87 -2.42 7.76
N VAL A 310 6.12 -2.09 7.46
CA VAL A 310 6.63 -0.72 7.42
C VAL A 310 7.23 -0.46 6.05
N GLY A 311 6.72 0.51 5.30
CA GLY A 311 7.24 0.76 3.95
C GLY A 311 7.05 2.17 3.41
N SER A 312 7.79 2.42 2.33
CA SER A 312 7.84 3.67 1.57
C SER A 312 7.86 3.35 0.08
N SER A 313 6.72 2.87 -0.45
CA SER A 313 6.64 2.42 -1.83
C SER A 313 6.53 3.59 -2.80
N PRO A 314 7.32 3.60 -3.89
CA PRO A 314 7.23 4.61 -4.94
C PRO A 314 6.08 4.37 -5.93
N GLU A 315 5.48 3.19 -5.93
CA GLU A 315 4.68 2.71 -7.08
C GLU A 315 3.32 2.14 -6.62
N ALA A 316 2.27 2.60 -7.29
CA ALA A 316 0.93 2.05 -7.15
C ALA A 316 0.78 0.80 -8.02
N LEU A 317 0.13 -0.24 -7.52
CA LEU A 317 -0.41 -1.27 -8.41
C LEU A 317 -1.56 -0.68 -9.21
N VAL A 318 -2.54 -0.16 -8.47
CA VAL A 318 -3.78 0.38 -9.03
C VAL A 318 -4.47 1.29 -8.03
N LYS A 319 -5.13 2.32 -8.54
CA LYS A 319 -6.03 3.18 -7.79
C LYS A 319 -7.41 3.15 -8.44
N VAL A 320 -8.46 3.08 -7.63
CA VAL A 320 -9.85 3.21 -8.04
C VAL A 320 -10.41 4.43 -7.33
N GLN A 321 -10.85 5.42 -8.10
CA GLN A 321 -11.46 6.63 -7.58
C GLN A 321 -12.68 6.99 -8.43
N ASP A 322 -13.83 7.11 -7.80
CA ASP A 322 -15.09 7.51 -8.46
C ASP A 322 -15.39 6.66 -9.72
N GLN A 323 -15.26 5.33 -9.59
CA GLN A 323 -15.43 4.35 -10.68
C GLN A 323 -14.42 4.47 -11.84
N ARG A 324 -13.38 5.30 -11.70
CA ARG A 324 -12.27 5.38 -12.63
C ARG A 324 -11.07 4.61 -12.06
N VAL A 325 -10.46 3.79 -12.90
CA VAL A 325 -9.29 2.96 -12.57
C VAL A 325 -8.06 3.62 -13.15
N PHE A 326 -7.01 3.74 -12.35
CA PHE A 326 -5.75 4.37 -12.71
C PHE A 326 -4.60 3.41 -12.42
N THR A 327 -3.66 3.32 -13.34
CA THR A 327 -2.36 2.69 -13.11
C THR A 327 -1.28 3.55 -13.74
N HIS A 328 -0.15 3.67 -13.06
CA HIS A 328 0.96 4.51 -13.47
C HIS A 328 2.20 3.63 -13.68
N PRO A 329 2.36 2.98 -14.85
CA PRO A 329 3.58 2.25 -15.16
C PRO A 329 4.79 3.18 -15.07
N ILE A 330 5.83 2.73 -14.35
CA ILE A 330 7.10 3.43 -14.18
C ILE A 330 8.21 2.52 -14.70
N ALA A 331 9.03 3.02 -15.61
CA ALA A 331 10.23 2.34 -16.07
C ALA A 331 11.30 3.35 -16.48
N GLY A 332 12.53 2.87 -16.64
CA GLY A 332 13.68 3.71 -16.94
C GLY A 332 14.04 4.68 -15.83
N SER A 333 15.33 4.86 -15.61
CA SER A 333 15.81 5.62 -14.46
C SER A 333 17.08 6.39 -14.81
N LYS A 334 17.13 7.66 -14.45
CA LYS A 334 18.37 8.45 -14.41
C LYS A 334 18.51 9.17 -13.08
N PRO A 335 19.74 9.34 -12.54
CA PRO A 335 19.94 10.21 -11.39
C PRO A 335 19.56 11.65 -11.75
N ARG A 336 19.28 12.48 -10.75
CA ARG A 336 19.15 13.93 -10.96
C ARG A 336 20.50 14.55 -11.34
N GLY A 337 20.48 15.52 -12.23
CA GLY A 337 21.67 16.29 -12.61
C GLY A 337 22.16 17.17 -11.47
N GLY A 338 23.48 17.33 -11.36
CA GLY A 338 24.08 18.26 -10.39
C GLY A 338 23.84 19.74 -10.72
N THR A 339 23.39 20.03 -11.94
CA THR A 339 23.00 21.37 -12.43
C THR A 339 21.70 21.26 -13.25
N PRO A 340 20.94 22.35 -13.43
CA PRO A 340 19.72 22.34 -14.26
C PRO A 340 19.97 21.86 -15.69
N ASP A 341 21.09 22.27 -16.30
CA ASP A 341 21.46 21.85 -17.67
C ASP A 341 21.75 20.35 -17.72
N ALA A 342 22.55 19.82 -16.79
CA ALA A 342 22.82 18.38 -16.71
C ALA A 342 21.56 17.56 -16.42
N ASP A 343 20.62 18.10 -15.63
CA ASP A 343 19.34 17.46 -15.34
C ASP A 343 18.43 17.42 -16.58
N ALA A 344 18.49 18.45 -17.42
CA ALA A 344 17.80 18.49 -18.70
C ALA A 344 18.43 17.50 -19.70
N ASP A 345 19.77 17.43 -19.77
CA ASP A 345 20.47 16.49 -20.63
C ASP A 345 20.14 15.03 -20.26
N TYR A 346 20.15 14.68 -18.97
CA TYR A 346 19.75 13.34 -18.52
C TYR A 346 18.28 13.02 -18.82
N ALA A 347 17.39 14.01 -18.75
CA ALA A 347 15.99 13.83 -19.10
C ALA A 347 15.83 13.55 -20.62
N ILE A 348 16.58 14.24 -21.47
CA ILE A 348 16.60 13.99 -22.92
C ILE A 348 17.18 12.60 -23.19
N GLU A 349 18.32 12.27 -22.58
CA GLU A 349 18.96 10.96 -22.73
C GLU A 349 18.00 9.82 -22.36
N LEU A 350 17.31 9.91 -21.22
CA LEU A 350 16.33 8.92 -20.80
C LEU A 350 15.13 8.85 -21.75
N ALA A 351 14.63 10.00 -22.21
CA ALA A 351 13.48 10.07 -23.11
C ALA A 351 13.75 9.52 -24.51
N GLU A 352 15.02 9.56 -24.94
CA GLU A 352 15.49 9.12 -26.25
C GLU A 352 16.12 7.71 -26.23
N ASP A 353 16.36 7.13 -25.04
CA ASP A 353 16.95 5.79 -24.91
C ASP A 353 16.01 4.72 -25.53
N PRO A 354 16.41 4.07 -26.64
CA PRO A 354 15.58 3.09 -27.33
C PRO A 354 15.24 1.87 -26.45
N LYS A 355 16.14 1.49 -25.54
CA LYS A 355 15.96 0.34 -24.65
C LYS A 355 14.88 0.66 -23.61
N GLU A 356 15.04 1.77 -22.90
CA GLU A 356 14.12 2.18 -21.83
C GLU A 356 12.71 2.45 -22.38
N ARG A 357 12.61 3.04 -23.58
CA ARG A 357 11.33 3.22 -24.27
C ARG A 357 10.65 1.91 -24.64
N ALA A 358 11.40 0.91 -25.10
CA ALA A 358 10.86 -0.39 -25.47
C ALA A 358 10.32 -1.14 -24.24
N GLU A 359 11.09 -1.14 -23.15
CA GLU A 359 10.68 -1.73 -21.87
C GLU A 359 9.42 -1.02 -21.31
N HIS A 360 9.41 0.32 -21.31
CA HIS A 360 8.28 1.09 -20.85
C HIS A 360 7.01 0.84 -21.68
N LEU A 361 7.13 0.77 -23.01
CA LEU A 361 6.00 0.48 -23.90
C LEU A 361 5.36 -0.87 -23.57
N MET A 362 6.19 -1.90 -23.33
CA MET A 362 5.72 -3.23 -22.94
C MET A 362 4.90 -3.18 -21.64
N LEU A 363 5.35 -2.41 -20.64
CA LEU A 363 4.63 -2.24 -19.37
C LEU A 363 3.31 -1.47 -19.54
N VAL A 364 3.28 -0.46 -20.41
CA VAL A 364 2.04 0.25 -20.79
C VAL A 364 1.05 -0.71 -21.45
N ASP A 365 1.51 -1.56 -22.37
CA ASP A 365 0.63 -2.53 -23.03
C ASP A 365 0.12 -3.60 -22.05
N LEU A 366 0.94 -4.05 -21.11
CA LEU A 366 0.50 -4.94 -20.04
C LEU A 366 -0.58 -4.28 -19.17
N ALA A 367 -0.36 -3.03 -18.75
CA ALA A 367 -1.33 -2.25 -17.98
C ALA A 367 -2.66 -2.09 -18.74
N ARG A 368 -2.62 -1.79 -20.04
CA ARG A 368 -3.82 -1.75 -20.89
C ARG A 368 -4.55 -3.08 -20.91
N ASN A 369 -3.82 -4.19 -21.10
CA ASN A 369 -4.40 -5.54 -21.14
C ASN A 369 -5.05 -5.93 -19.80
N ASP A 370 -4.45 -5.53 -18.68
CA ASP A 370 -5.01 -5.79 -17.35
C ASP A 370 -6.27 -4.94 -17.11
N LEU A 371 -6.26 -3.65 -17.46
CA LEU A 371 -7.44 -2.79 -17.32
C LEU A 371 -8.60 -3.22 -18.23
N LEU A 372 -8.34 -3.74 -19.44
CA LEU A 372 -9.37 -4.24 -20.35
C LEU A 372 -10.20 -5.40 -19.78
N LYS A 373 -9.71 -6.11 -18.75
CA LYS A 373 -10.46 -7.19 -18.08
C LYS A 373 -11.59 -6.68 -17.18
N VAL A 374 -11.52 -5.41 -16.76
CA VAL A 374 -12.41 -4.83 -15.73
C VAL A 374 -13.00 -3.48 -16.12
N CYS A 375 -12.43 -2.79 -17.10
CA CYS A 375 -12.90 -1.50 -17.60
C CYS A 375 -13.71 -1.65 -18.90
N ALA A 376 -14.59 -0.69 -19.16
CA ALA A 376 -15.32 -0.64 -20.42
C ALA A 376 -14.33 -0.49 -21.58
N ALA A 377 -14.42 -1.37 -22.59
CA ALA A 377 -13.40 -1.48 -23.64
C ALA A 377 -13.09 -0.15 -24.36
N GLY A 378 -14.10 0.70 -24.59
CA GLY A 378 -13.94 2.02 -25.22
C GLY A 378 -13.45 3.14 -24.31
N SER A 379 -13.23 2.86 -23.02
CA SER A 379 -12.77 3.85 -22.03
C SER A 379 -11.30 3.69 -21.63
N VAL A 380 -10.67 2.56 -21.99
CA VAL A 380 -9.26 2.32 -21.63
C VAL A 380 -8.36 3.16 -22.53
N GLU A 381 -7.70 4.13 -21.94
CA GLU A 381 -6.87 5.12 -22.63
C GLU A 381 -5.52 5.33 -21.95
N VAL A 382 -4.52 5.73 -22.73
CA VAL A 382 -3.22 6.18 -22.21
C VAL A 382 -3.27 7.72 -22.18
N THR A 383 -3.55 8.29 -21.01
CA THR A 383 -3.74 9.74 -20.83
C THR A 383 -2.41 10.49 -20.83
N GLU A 384 -1.37 9.85 -20.31
CA GLU A 384 0.01 10.34 -20.34
C GLU A 384 0.93 9.25 -20.86
N PHE A 385 1.86 9.60 -21.74
CA PHE A 385 2.73 8.63 -22.39
C PHE A 385 4.18 9.08 -22.34
N MET A 386 5.04 8.26 -21.73
CA MET A 386 6.50 8.44 -21.68
C MET A 386 6.92 9.85 -21.25
N ARG A 387 6.27 10.37 -20.20
CA ARG A 387 6.64 11.66 -19.60
C ARG A 387 7.80 11.45 -18.65
N ILE A 388 8.76 12.38 -18.65
CA ILE A 388 9.81 12.41 -17.63
C ILE A 388 9.22 12.99 -16.35
N GLU A 389 9.18 12.16 -15.32
CA GLU A 389 8.80 12.56 -13.97
C GLU A 389 10.05 12.66 -13.09
N ARG A 390 10.20 13.79 -12.38
CA ARG A 390 11.38 14.08 -11.56
C ARG A 390 11.06 13.89 -10.08
N PHE A 391 11.80 13.00 -9.44
CA PHE A 391 11.80 12.79 -8.00
C PHE A 391 13.03 13.47 -7.36
N SER A 392 13.13 13.43 -6.03
CA SER A 392 14.19 14.14 -5.29
C SER A 392 15.61 13.71 -5.69
N HIS A 393 15.81 12.44 -6.03
CA HIS A 393 17.13 11.87 -6.35
C HIS A 393 17.21 11.16 -7.69
N ILE A 394 16.07 10.91 -8.34
CA ILE A 394 15.97 10.15 -9.59
C ILE A 394 14.91 10.77 -10.51
N MET A 395 14.92 10.42 -11.79
CA MET A 395 13.83 10.69 -12.72
C MET A 395 13.46 9.40 -13.48
N HIS A 396 12.19 9.27 -13.85
CA HIS A 396 11.65 8.08 -14.50
C HIS A 396 10.84 8.42 -15.76
N LEU A 397 10.69 7.46 -16.67
CA LEU A 397 9.61 7.48 -17.66
C LEU A 397 8.34 7.00 -16.98
N VAL A 398 7.28 7.80 -17.09
CA VAL A 398 5.97 7.51 -16.52
C VAL A 398 4.92 7.62 -17.61
N SER A 399 3.97 6.70 -17.58
CA SER A 399 2.73 6.77 -18.34
C SER A 399 1.55 6.61 -17.39
N SER A 400 0.38 7.07 -17.82
CA SER A 400 -0.87 6.92 -17.08
C SER A 400 -1.85 6.15 -17.97
N VAL A 401 -2.32 4.99 -17.49
CA VAL A 401 -3.34 4.20 -18.16
C VAL A 401 -4.59 4.22 -17.29
N GLU A 402 -5.69 4.64 -17.89
CA GLU A 402 -6.94 4.90 -17.19
C GLU A 402 -8.12 4.22 -17.89
N GLY A 403 -9.17 3.91 -17.12
CA GLY A 403 -10.40 3.36 -17.67
C GLY A 403 -11.58 3.51 -16.74
N ASN A 404 -12.80 3.44 -17.29
CA ASN A 404 -14.02 3.45 -16.50
C ASN A 404 -14.37 2.00 -16.11
N LEU A 405 -14.53 1.74 -14.82
CA LEU A 405 -14.92 0.43 -14.29
C LEU A 405 -16.27 -0.02 -14.88
N VAL A 406 -16.36 -1.28 -15.29
CA VAL A 406 -17.62 -1.83 -15.80
C VAL A 406 -18.66 -1.91 -14.66
N PRO A 407 -19.94 -1.55 -14.90
CA PRO A 407 -20.98 -1.68 -13.89
C PRO A 407 -21.04 -3.10 -13.30
N GLY A 408 -21.12 -3.19 -11.97
CA GLY A 408 -21.15 -4.47 -11.23
C GLY A 408 -19.78 -5.07 -10.94
N LYS A 409 -18.68 -4.45 -11.40
CA LYS A 409 -17.33 -4.77 -10.93
C LYS A 409 -16.96 -3.95 -9.70
N THR A 410 -16.13 -4.52 -8.85
CA THR A 410 -15.66 -3.93 -7.59
C THR A 410 -14.17 -3.61 -7.65
N ALA A 411 -13.67 -2.85 -6.67
CA ALA A 411 -12.24 -2.63 -6.52
C ALA A 411 -11.44 -3.94 -6.26
N ILE A 412 -12.09 -4.97 -5.69
CA ILE A 412 -11.49 -6.30 -5.53
C ILE A 412 -11.34 -7.00 -6.88
N ASP A 413 -12.30 -6.85 -7.80
CA ASP A 413 -12.15 -7.35 -9.17
C ASP A 413 -10.99 -6.67 -9.90
N VAL A 414 -10.84 -5.35 -9.71
CA VAL A 414 -9.73 -4.57 -10.26
C VAL A 414 -8.40 -5.11 -9.76
N PHE A 415 -8.25 -5.29 -8.44
CA PHE A 415 -7.08 -5.92 -7.86
C PHE A 415 -6.76 -7.28 -8.50
N ARG A 416 -7.76 -8.18 -8.60
CA ARG A 416 -7.57 -9.52 -9.20
C ARG A 416 -7.10 -9.47 -10.65
N ALA A 417 -7.54 -8.46 -11.41
CA ALA A 417 -7.17 -8.31 -12.82
C ALA A 417 -5.75 -7.77 -13.02
N THR A 418 -5.29 -6.90 -12.11
CA THR A 418 -3.98 -6.24 -12.20
C THR A 418 -2.87 -6.97 -11.45
N PHE A 419 -3.20 -7.80 -10.45
CA PHE A 419 -2.22 -8.44 -9.58
C PHE A 419 -1.53 -9.67 -10.21
N PRO A 420 -0.23 -9.90 -9.92
CA PRO A 420 0.73 -8.94 -9.39
C PRO A 420 1.17 -7.92 -10.45
N ALA A 421 1.87 -6.88 -10.00
CA ALA A 421 2.42 -5.87 -10.88
C ALA A 421 3.43 -6.48 -11.86
N GLY A 422 3.35 -6.08 -13.13
CA GLY A 422 4.31 -6.50 -14.16
C GLY A 422 5.75 -6.15 -13.83
N THR A 423 5.96 -5.01 -13.16
CA THR A 423 7.25 -4.52 -12.66
C THR A 423 7.86 -5.40 -11.57
N LEU A 424 7.08 -6.30 -10.97
CA LEU A 424 7.50 -7.27 -9.94
C LEU A 424 7.41 -8.73 -10.38
N SER A 425 6.80 -9.01 -11.54
CA SER A 425 6.75 -10.36 -12.13
C SER A 425 7.62 -10.47 -13.38
N GLY A 426 7.29 -9.73 -14.44
CA GLY A 426 7.78 -9.94 -15.80
C GLY A 426 6.66 -10.13 -16.81
N ALA A 427 7.05 -10.36 -18.07
CA ALA A 427 6.16 -10.44 -19.22
C ALA A 427 6.62 -11.52 -20.21
N PRO A 428 5.72 -12.41 -20.71
CA PRO A 428 4.33 -12.60 -20.29
C PRO A 428 4.18 -13.06 -18.83
N LYS A 429 3.19 -12.51 -18.12
CA LYS A 429 3.03 -12.67 -16.65
C LYS A 429 2.99 -14.15 -16.20
N PRO A 430 2.17 -15.06 -16.77
CA PRO A 430 2.09 -16.44 -16.27
C PRO A 430 3.43 -17.18 -16.34
N ARG A 431 4.17 -17.03 -17.45
CA ARG A 431 5.47 -17.72 -17.62
C ARG A 431 6.54 -17.13 -16.70
N ALA A 432 6.56 -15.81 -16.52
CA ALA A 432 7.47 -15.16 -15.59
C ALA A 432 7.26 -15.64 -14.14
N LEU A 433 6.01 -15.86 -13.72
CA LEU A 433 5.69 -16.39 -12.39
C LEU A 433 6.23 -17.81 -12.18
N GLU A 434 6.13 -18.69 -13.18
CA GLU A 434 6.71 -20.04 -13.12
C GLU A 434 8.23 -20.01 -12.98
N ILE A 435 8.90 -19.10 -13.69
CA ILE A 435 10.35 -18.92 -13.62
C ILE A 435 10.75 -18.40 -12.23
N ILE A 436 10.00 -17.44 -11.67
CA ILE A 436 10.24 -16.94 -10.31
C ILE A 436 10.13 -18.08 -9.28
N ASP A 437 9.07 -18.90 -9.34
CA ASP A 437 8.87 -20.05 -8.45
C ASP A 437 10.03 -21.06 -8.55
N ALA A 438 10.66 -21.20 -9.72
CA ALA A 438 11.79 -22.11 -9.92
C ALA A 438 13.14 -21.54 -9.46
N LEU A 439 13.30 -20.21 -9.45
CA LEU A 439 14.57 -19.54 -9.16
C LEU A 439 14.68 -19.04 -7.72
N GLU A 440 13.58 -18.62 -7.09
CA GLU A 440 13.60 -18.09 -5.73
C GLU A 440 13.50 -19.22 -4.70
N PRO A 441 14.38 -19.25 -3.67
CA PRO A 441 14.48 -20.38 -2.75
C PRO A 441 13.31 -20.47 -1.77
N THR A 442 12.56 -19.38 -1.60
CA THR A 442 11.49 -19.25 -0.61
C THR A 442 10.36 -18.39 -1.15
N GLN A 443 9.22 -18.46 -0.48
CA GLN A 443 8.11 -17.53 -0.68
C GLN A 443 8.55 -16.06 -0.51
N ARG A 444 7.87 -15.16 -1.23
CA ARG A 444 8.09 -13.70 -1.16
C ARG A 444 7.34 -13.08 0.01
N GLY A 445 6.23 -13.69 0.44
CA GLY A 445 5.40 -13.17 1.51
C GLY A 445 4.85 -11.79 1.14
N VAL A 446 5.18 -10.75 1.91
CA VAL A 446 4.69 -9.39 1.65
C VAL A 446 5.30 -8.79 0.38
N TYR A 447 6.53 -9.15 0.00
CA TYR A 447 7.23 -8.52 -1.12
C TYR A 447 6.56 -8.77 -2.47
N GLY A 448 6.36 -7.70 -3.26
CA GLY A 448 5.65 -7.79 -4.54
C GLY A 448 4.14 -7.99 -4.41
N GLY A 449 3.64 -8.12 -3.18
CA GLY A 449 2.24 -7.99 -2.82
C GLY A 449 1.74 -6.54 -2.93
N VAL A 450 0.69 -6.21 -2.20
CA VAL A 450 0.17 -4.85 -2.07
C VAL A 450 -0.10 -4.44 -0.62
N VAL A 451 0.00 -3.15 -0.35
CA VAL A 451 -0.44 -2.51 0.90
C VAL A 451 -1.34 -1.34 0.55
N GLY A 452 -2.47 -1.19 1.24
CA GLY A 452 -3.39 -0.11 0.95
C GLY A 452 -4.77 -0.32 1.56
N TYR A 453 -5.79 0.20 0.87
CA TYR A 453 -7.16 0.10 1.35
C TYR A 453 -8.18 -0.19 0.25
N PHE A 454 -9.30 -0.78 0.68
CA PHE A 454 -10.56 -0.86 -0.05
C PHE A 454 -11.63 -0.10 0.77
N GLY A 455 -12.02 1.08 0.32
CA GLY A 455 -13.04 1.90 0.97
C GLY A 455 -14.44 1.37 0.66
N PHE A 456 -15.33 1.32 1.65
CA PHE A 456 -16.69 0.79 1.43
C PHE A 456 -17.52 1.61 0.45
N ALA A 457 -17.11 2.84 0.11
CA ALA A 457 -17.70 3.66 -0.94
C ALA A 457 -17.25 3.28 -2.37
N GLY A 458 -16.41 2.24 -2.52
CA GLY A 458 -15.95 1.72 -3.81
C GLY A 458 -14.52 2.12 -4.21
N ASP A 459 -13.90 3.09 -3.54
CA ASP A 459 -12.53 3.51 -3.83
C ASP A 459 -11.50 2.49 -3.31
N ALA A 460 -10.35 2.46 -3.96
CA ALA A 460 -9.20 1.70 -3.49
C ALA A 460 -7.90 2.40 -3.89
N ASP A 461 -6.87 2.24 -3.08
CA ASP A 461 -5.54 2.73 -3.38
C ASP A 461 -4.53 1.73 -2.85
N LEU A 462 -3.86 1.02 -3.76
CA LEU A 462 -3.01 -0.13 -3.46
C LEU A 462 -1.60 0.13 -3.97
N ALA A 463 -0.67 0.31 -3.04
CA ALA A 463 0.75 0.40 -3.32
C ALA A 463 1.35 -0.99 -3.52
N ILE A 464 2.30 -1.13 -4.45
CA ILE A 464 3.10 -2.35 -4.52
C ILE A 464 3.96 -2.43 -3.26
N ALA A 465 4.04 -3.61 -2.64
CA ALA A 465 4.82 -3.84 -1.43
C ALA A 465 6.31 -4.01 -1.74
N ILE A 466 6.96 -2.87 -2.03
CA ILE A 466 8.40 -2.71 -2.23
C ILE A 466 8.96 -1.60 -1.33
N ARG A 467 10.27 -1.63 -1.07
CA ARG A 467 10.93 -0.79 -0.07
C ARG A 467 10.23 -0.93 1.30
N THR A 468 9.96 -2.18 1.65
CA THR A 468 9.14 -2.60 2.79
C THR A 468 9.96 -3.48 3.72
N ALA A 469 9.81 -3.27 5.02
CA ALA A 469 10.26 -4.15 6.08
C ALA A 469 9.06 -4.86 6.71
N THR A 470 9.06 -6.18 6.66
CA THR A 470 8.15 -7.02 7.47
C THR A 470 8.86 -7.38 8.76
N ILE A 471 8.35 -6.89 9.89
CA ILE A 471 8.99 -7.01 11.20
C ILE A 471 8.19 -8.01 12.04
N LYS A 472 8.82 -9.12 12.41
CA LYS A 472 8.25 -10.15 13.29
C LYS A 472 9.39 -10.90 14.00
N ASP A 473 9.18 -11.25 15.26
CA ASP A 473 10.13 -12.02 16.10
C ASP A 473 11.51 -11.36 16.20
N GLY A 474 11.53 -10.03 16.31
CA GLY A 474 12.78 -9.25 16.42
C GLY A 474 13.61 -9.19 15.12
N ILE A 475 13.06 -9.64 13.99
CA ILE A 475 13.72 -9.62 12.69
C ILE A 475 12.90 -8.76 11.70
N ALA A 476 13.57 -7.76 11.12
CA ALA A 476 13.07 -7.01 9.97
C ALA A 476 13.55 -7.69 8.68
N ARG A 477 12.60 -8.12 7.84
CA ARG A 477 12.83 -8.77 6.57
C ARG A 477 12.58 -7.78 5.45
N VAL A 478 13.58 -7.54 4.63
CA VAL A 478 13.52 -6.63 3.48
C VAL A 478 13.88 -7.43 2.23
N GLN A 479 13.03 -7.39 1.21
CA GLN A 479 13.29 -8.05 -0.07
C GLN A 479 13.33 -7.02 -1.19
N ALA A 480 14.23 -7.25 -2.14
CA ALA A 480 14.43 -6.37 -3.29
C ALA A 480 14.91 -7.15 -4.50
N GLY A 481 14.59 -6.64 -5.69
CA GLY A 481 14.87 -7.29 -6.96
C GLY A 481 14.93 -6.31 -8.12
N GLY A 482 15.16 -6.86 -9.31
CA GLY A 482 15.31 -6.11 -10.55
C GLY A 482 14.75 -6.90 -11.73
N GLY A 483 14.31 -6.18 -12.77
CA GLY A 483 13.88 -6.77 -14.03
C GLY A 483 15.10 -7.25 -14.81
N VAL A 484 15.16 -8.55 -15.07
CA VAL A 484 16.19 -9.15 -15.91
C VAL A 484 15.71 -9.08 -17.36
N VAL A 485 16.55 -8.49 -18.22
CA VAL A 485 16.39 -8.42 -19.67
C VAL A 485 17.59 -9.10 -20.36
N THR A 486 17.55 -9.26 -21.69
CA THR A 486 18.62 -9.94 -22.47
C THR A 486 20.01 -9.36 -22.21
N ASP A 487 20.11 -8.05 -22.03
CA ASP A 487 21.38 -7.32 -21.85
C ASP A 487 21.74 -7.08 -20.38
N SER A 488 20.97 -7.62 -19.43
CA SER A 488 21.27 -7.48 -17.99
C SER A 488 22.65 -8.06 -17.65
N ASP A 489 23.42 -7.33 -16.85
CA ASP A 489 24.68 -7.79 -16.28
C ASP A 489 24.43 -8.34 -14.86
N PRO A 490 24.68 -9.65 -14.58
CA PRO A 490 24.37 -10.25 -13.29
C PRO A 490 24.97 -9.54 -12.08
N ALA A 491 26.17 -8.97 -12.21
CA ALA A 491 26.81 -8.23 -11.11
C ALA A 491 26.11 -6.89 -10.84
N SER A 492 25.68 -6.21 -11.89
CA SER A 492 24.91 -4.96 -11.82
C SER A 492 23.53 -5.18 -11.21
N GLU A 493 22.80 -6.23 -11.61
CA GLU A 493 21.49 -6.59 -11.03
C GLU A 493 21.59 -6.94 -9.52
N TYR A 494 22.67 -7.63 -9.13
CA TYR A 494 22.96 -7.90 -7.73
C TYR A 494 23.21 -6.61 -6.94
N GLN A 495 23.96 -5.67 -7.52
CA GLN A 495 24.19 -4.37 -6.87
C GLN A 495 22.91 -3.53 -6.78
N GLU A 496 22.07 -3.57 -7.81
CA GLU A 496 20.80 -2.85 -7.84
C GLU A 496 19.84 -3.34 -6.77
N SER A 497 19.69 -4.66 -6.60
CA SER A 497 18.84 -5.23 -5.54
C SER A 497 19.31 -4.83 -4.15
N GLN A 498 20.63 -4.79 -3.89
CA GLN A 498 21.18 -4.25 -2.64
C GLN A 498 20.86 -2.75 -2.47
N ASN A 499 21.02 -1.95 -3.52
CA ASN A 499 20.72 -0.51 -3.49
C ASN A 499 19.24 -0.24 -3.19
N LYS A 500 18.34 -1.02 -3.80
CA LYS A 500 16.88 -0.93 -3.57
C LYS A 500 16.49 -1.33 -2.14
N ALA A 501 17.18 -2.30 -1.53
CA ALA A 501 16.98 -2.68 -0.13
C ALA A 501 17.62 -1.70 0.87
N ALA A 502 18.58 -0.87 0.45
CA ALA A 502 19.40 -0.06 1.35
C ALA A 502 18.60 0.96 2.19
N ALA A 503 17.55 1.58 1.63
CA ALA A 503 16.74 2.56 2.37
C ALA A 503 16.02 1.95 3.59
N PRO A 504 15.18 0.91 3.45
CA PRO A 504 14.55 0.26 4.60
C PRO A 504 15.56 -0.41 5.55
N LEU A 505 16.64 -1.01 5.05
CA LEU A 505 17.67 -1.62 5.90
C LEU A 505 18.42 -0.58 6.75
N ARG A 506 18.76 0.58 6.17
CA ARG A 506 19.31 1.71 6.94
C ARG A 506 18.31 2.24 7.94
N ALA A 507 17.02 2.32 7.58
CA ALA A 507 16.00 2.78 8.52
C ALA A 507 15.94 1.88 9.77
N VAL A 508 16.06 0.56 9.61
CA VAL A 508 16.16 -0.39 10.75
C VAL A 508 17.43 -0.15 11.57
N ALA A 509 18.60 -0.03 10.92
CA ALA A 509 19.87 0.16 11.62
C ALA A 509 19.90 1.47 12.44
N VAL A 510 19.46 2.56 11.81
CA VAL A 510 19.38 3.89 12.42
C VAL A 510 18.33 3.91 13.54
N ALA A 511 17.17 3.27 13.36
CA ALA A 511 16.17 3.16 14.41
C ALA A 511 16.67 2.35 15.60
N ASN A 512 17.42 1.26 15.39
CA ASN A 512 18.05 0.48 16.47
C ASN A 512 19.06 1.31 17.28
N ALA A 513 19.79 2.20 16.61
CA ALA A 513 20.77 3.08 17.23
C ALA A 513 20.18 4.37 17.85
N MET A 514 18.88 4.61 17.67
CA MET A 514 18.21 5.83 18.11
C MET A 514 18.21 5.94 19.64
N ARG A 515 18.60 7.11 20.16
CA ARG A 515 18.62 7.37 21.61
C ARG A 515 17.62 8.45 21.98
N ARG A 516 16.62 8.08 22.79
CA ARG A 516 15.61 9.01 23.33
C ARG A 516 16.30 10.11 24.17
N VAL A 517 15.88 11.35 23.98
CA VAL A 517 16.27 12.50 24.81
C VAL A 517 15.04 12.92 25.63
N TYR A 518 15.21 13.08 26.94
CA TYR A 518 14.15 13.36 27.91
C TYR A 518 14.28 14.77 28.49
#